data_AF-A0A239NST0-F1
#
_entry.id   AF-A0A239NST0-F1
#
_cell.length_a   1.000
_cell.length_b   1.000
_cell.length_c   1.000
_cell.angle_alpha   90.00
_cell.angle_beta   90.00
_cell.angle_gamma   90.00
#
_symmetry.space_group_name_H-M   'P 1'
#
loop_
_entity.id
_entity.type
_entity.pdbx_description
1 polymer ?
#
loop_
_entity_poly.entity_id
_entity_poly.type
_entity_poly.pdbx_seq_one_letter_code
_entity_poly.pdbx_strand_id
1 'polypeptide(L)'
;MPSLRTLLTLPRMLRHGAAVGVGLPPDEAVVLDVPDVPLRGALAAAGGGDHGPARELLSATRLGCQWELRDTYVSELAQFALHNPGWLDAWLATAPDDPDAALVKADLCIHQAWEIRSGARASEVSPEQFKAFFTLLKDAVPVIGAAAELNPADPVPWRVALTHARGMQSSREIFDAYWTEAVERAPHHYGCHASALQYLCAKWYGTHHEMFDFAEQAAEEALPGSKINALPLLAAVEYEIVAGGPAADDASGADAIAPTRVTAALDRALELSGWYDPGDPEAAGFRNHLALMLARAGRWREALGVLREIGVHATGFPWSYLGPDPRQEFLDFRTAVRMQVATRTPFFGSPPAVPVPVGASDWAPRTLAVASASLTAVAQAALLCRTGLRLAPAGAGFTHVELTGEGSLAGAVDLFTAGEKWPAVVLQRSGDRYGITLYAKGRKVAAHEWAPGAPVPSLEAAGATAAALATAYGVRDTRPLTALLRGMDAPGRRLADTVTALGLPALPEGFGERPAALDGLPGARVLAPRGFLSGVRDTLTTEDGAMPLPPRDTAVRLPGRWWATRALYLLLLAPAACFSWWGAFHDRLRPVPLVLTSLGSGYVLTQVATALRRRR
;
A
#
# COMPACT_ATOMS: atom_id res chain seq x y z
N MET A 1 5.67 -32.76 22.97
CA MET A 1 4.34 -32.11 23.07
C MET A 1 4.48 -30.65 22.65
N PRO A 2 3.70 -30.13 21.69
CA PRO A 2 3.74 -28.71 21.37
C PRO A 2 3.30 -27.90 22.61
N SER A 3 4.01 -26.81 22.92
CA SER A 3 3.70 -25.98 24.09
C SER A 3 2.28 -25.39 23.98
N LEU A 4 1.60 -25.16 25.10
CA LEU A 4 0.30 -24.47 25.17
C LEU A 4 0.28 -23.13 24.40
N ARG A 5 1.43 -22.47 24.23
CA ARG A 5 1.58 -21.28 23.38
C ARG A 5 1.29 -21.58 21.91
N THR A 6 1.77 -22.72 21.39
CA THR A 6 1.59 -23.14 19.99
C THR A 6 0.14 -23.50 19.68
N LEU A 7 -0.58 -24.09 20.65
CA LEU A 7 -1.99 -24.46 20.50
C LEU A 7 -2.94 -23.24 20.46
N LEU A 8 -2.53 -22.10 21.04
CA LEU A 8 -3.32 -20.88 21.09
C LEU A 8 -2.98 -19.86 19.99
N THR A 9 -1.92 -20.08 19.21
CA THR A 9 -1.48 -19.20 18.12
C THR A 9 -2.59 -19.01 17.08
N LEU A 10 -3.08 -20.12 16.49
CA LEU A 10 -4.12 -20.08 15.45
C LEU A 10 -5.45 -19.50 15.96
N PRO A 11 -5.98 -19.90 17.13
CA PRO A 11 -7.18 -19.27 17.69
C PRO A 11 -7.05 -17.77 17.93
N ARG A 12 -5.88 -17.29 18.39
CA ARG A 12 -5.64 -15.84 18.59
C ARG A 12 -5.59 -15.09 17.27
N MET A 13 -4.94 -15.65 16.25
CA MET A 13 -4.92 -15.07 14.90
C MET A 13 -6.34 -14.93 14.33
N LEU A 14 -7.14 -16.00 14.39
CA LEU A 14 -8.50 -15.99 13.87
C LEU A 14 -9.41 -15.01 14.62
N ARG A 15 -9.25 -14.89 15.94
CA ARG A 15 -10.04 -13.96 16.76
C ARG A 15 -9.68 -12.50 16.51
N HIS A 16 -8.38 -12.19 16.50
CA HIS A 16 -7.89 -10.80 16.53
C HIS A 16 -7.51 -10.25 15.16
N GLY A 17 -7.40 -11.09 14.12
CA GLY A 17 -6.90 -10.70 12.80
C GLY A 17 -7.66 -9.55 12.13
N ALA A 18 -9.00 -9.54 12.24
CA ALA A 18 -9.83 -8.45 11.73
C ALA A 18 -9.60 -7.15 12.51
N ALA A 19 -9.61 -7.21 13.84
CA ALA A 19 -9.43 -6.04 14.69
C ALA A 19 -8.03 -5.42 14.59
N VAL A 20 -6.98 -6.23 14.37
CA VAL A 20 -5.62 -5.73 14.14
C VAL A 20 -5.48 -5.03 12.78
N GLY A 21 -6.35 -5.34 11.80
CA GLY A 21 -6.39 -4.67 10.50
C GLY A 21 -7.05 -3.28 10.51
N VAL A 22 -7.73 -2.91 11.59
CA VAL A 22 -8.42 -1.60 11.67
C VAL A 22 -7.40 -0.47 11.55
N GLY A 23 -7.72 0.52 10.71
CA GLY A 23 -6.90 1.70 10.45
C GLY A 23 -5.81 1.52 9.38
N LEU A 24 -5.63 0.31 8.81
CA LEU A 24 -4.71 0.09 7.69
C LEU A 24 -5.44 0.17 6.36
N PRO A 25 -4.94 0.93 5.37
CA PRO A 25 -5.57 1.00 4.05
C PRO A 25 -5.57 -0.37 3.36
N PRO A 26 -6.54 -0.65 2.48
CA PRO A 26 -6.60 -1.92 1.76
C PRO A 26 -5.36 -2.08 0.90
N ASP A 27 -5.00 -3.32 0.60
CA ASP A 27 -3.78 -3.64 -0.16
C ASP A 27 -3.78 -2.94 -1.52
N GLU A 28 -4.95 -2.85 -2.17
CA GLU A 28 -5.15 -2.13 -3.43
C GLU A 28 -4.97 -0.62 -3.34
N ALA A 29 -5.12 0.04 -2.19
CA ALA A 29 -4.89 1.48 -2.09
C ALA A 29 -3.40 1.82 -2.04
N VAL A 30 -2.55 0.87 -1.63
CA VAL A 30 -1.12 1.12 -1.42
C VAL A 30 -0.43 1.42 -2.74
N VAL A 31 0.17 2.59 -2.80
CA VAL A 31 0.96 3.10 -3.93
C VAL A 31 2.45 3.06 -3.58
N LEU A 32 3.31 3.01 -4.60
CA LEU A 32 4.76 2.98 -4.47
C LEU A 32 5.34 4.26 -5.08
N ASP A 33 6.13 5.01 -4.29
CA ASP A 33 6.88 6.19 -4.73
C ASP A 33 6.06 7.17 -5.59
N VAL A 34 4.81 7.43 -5.19
CA VAL A 34 3.91 8.25 -6.01
C VAL A 34 4.25 9.73 -5.88
N PRO A 35 4.55 10.42 -7.00
CA PRO A 35 4.74 11.84 -6.98
C PRO A 35 3.43 12.55 -6.65
N ASP A 36 3.57 13.69 -5.98
CA ASP A 36 2.45 14.57 -5.69
C ASP A 36 1.79 15.11 -6.98
N VAL A 37 0.63 15.74 -6.82
CA VAL A 37 -0.19 16.18 -7.96
C VAL A 37 0.57 17.19 -8.85
N PRO A 38 1.25 18.22 -8.31
CA PRO A 38 2.05 19.15 -9.13
C PRO A 38 3.16 18.45 -9.94
N LEU A 39 3.98 17.61 -9.30
CA LEU A 39 5.07 16.92 -9.97
C LEU A 39 4.55 15.94 -11.02
N ARG A 40 3.46 15.22 -10.74
CA ARG A 40 2.81 14.32 -11.71
C ARG A 40 2.38 15.06 -12.99
N GLY A 41 1.83 16.26 -12.84
CA GLY A 41 1.49 17.14 -13.96
C GLY A 41 2.72 17.55 -14.77
N ALA A 42 3.80 17.93 -14.07
CA ALA A 42 5.07 18.30 -14.71
C ALA A 42 5.71 17.14 -15.48
N LEU A 43 5.74 15.94 -14.89
CA LEU A 43 6.26 14.73 -15.53
C LEU A 43 5.43 14.34 -16.78
N ALA A 44 4.11 14.43 -16.70
CA ALA A 44 3.24 14.15 -17.83
C ALA A 44 3.47 15.13 -18.99
N ALA A 45 3.61 16.44 -18.71
CA ALA A 45 3.92 17.46 -19.70
C ALA A 45 5.32 17.26 -20.32
N ALA A 46 6.32 16.95 -19.49
CA ALA A 46 7.68 16.65 -19.93
C ALA A 46 7.72 15.44 -20.87
N GLY A 47 6.93 14.39 -20.59
CA GLY A 47 6.75 13.25 -21.48
C GLY A 47 6.12 13.60 -22.84
N GLY A 48 5.37 14.70 -22.91
CA GLY A 48 4.86 15.30 -24.14
C GLY A 48 5.84 16.28 -24.82
N GLY A 49 7.02 16.51 -24.23
CA GLY A 49 8.04 17.45 -24.72
C GLY A 49 7.88 18.88 -24.20
N ASP A 50 6.92 19.15 -23.32
CA ASP A 50 6.69 20.47 -22.74
C ASP A 50 7.35 20.59 -21.35
N HIS A 51 8.39 21.43 -21.26
CA HIS A 51 9.11 21.70 -20.02
C HIS A 51 8.49 22.84 -19.19
N GLY A 52 7.48 23.55 -19.70
CA GLY A 52 6.87 24.72 -19.05
C GLY A 52 6.40 24.43 -17.62
N PRO A 53 5.60 23.38 -17.39
CA PRO A 53 5.15 23.03 -16.04
C PRO A 53 6.28 22.64 -15.07
N ALA A 54 7.32 21.96 -15.55
CA ALA A 54 8.49 21.63 -14.73
C ALA A 54 9.27 22.88 -14.32
N ARG A 55 9.46 23.82 -15.26
CA ARG A 55 10.09 25.12 -14.99
C ARG A 55 9.31 25.94 -13.98
N GLU A 56 7.98 26.03 -14.13
CA GLU A 56 7.13 26.77 -13.20
C GLU A 56 7.19 26.17 -11.78
N LEU A 57 7.13 24.84 -11.69
CA LEU A 57 7.22 24.12 -10.42
C LEU A 57 8.56 24.37 -9.71
N LEU A 58 9.68 24.20 -10.40
CA LEU A 58 11.01 24.40 -9.83
C LEU A 58 11.28 25.89 -9.51
N SER A 59 10.79 26.81 -10.33
CA SER A 59 10.90 28.24 -10.02
C SER A 59 10.12 28.60 -8.76
N ALA A 60 8.93 28.02 -8.55
CA ALA A 60 8.14 28.26 -7.35
C ALA A 60 8.83 27.74 -6.08
N THR A 61 9.41 26.54 -6.12
CA THR A 61 10.14 25.99 -4.96
C THR A 61 11.41 26.77 -4.66
N ARG A 62 12.13 27.24 -5.70
CA ARG A 62 13.30 28.11 -5.55
C ARG A 62 12.97 29.46 -4.92
N LEU A 63 11.95 30.15 -5.45
CA LEU A 63 11.55 31.48 -4.94
C LEU A 63 10.97 31.41 -3.52
N GLY A 64 10.34 30.27 -3.17
CA GLY A 64 9.82 30.02 -1.82
C GLY A 64 10.85 29.42 -0.85
N CYS A 65 12.11 29.20 -1.26
CA CYS A 65 13.13 28.50 -0.48
C CYS A 65 12.66 27.14 0.07
N GLN A 66 11.83 26.42 -0.70
CA GLN A 66 11.27 25.12 -0.33
C GLN A 66 12.27 24.01 -0.71
N TRP A 67 13.42 24.00 -0.05
CA TRP A 67 14.58 23.19 -0.45
C TRP A 67 14.34 21.68 -0.41
N GLU A 68 13.51 21.19 0.51
CA GLU A 68 13.13 19.76 0.59
C GLU A 68 12.30 19.32 -0.63
N LEU A 69 11.27 20.10 -0.98
CA LEU A 69 10.43 19.83 -2.14
C LEU A 69 11.22 20.03 -3.44
N ARG A 70 12.06 21.06 -3.51
CA ARG A 70 12.93 21.31 -4.66
C ARG A 70 13.85 20.13 -4.94
N ASP A 71 14.53 19.62 -3.92
CA ASP A 71 15.43 18.48 -4.04
C ASP A 71 14.69 17.23 -4.53
N THR A 72 13.54 16.94 -3.94
CA THR A 72 12.66 15.84 -4.36
C THR A 72 12.26 15.98 -5.83
N TYR A 73 11.79 17.16 -6.25
CA TYR A 73 11.35 17.40 -7.62
C TYR A 73 12.50 17.33 -8.63
N VAL A 74 13.69 17.86 -8.28
CA VAL A 74 14.88 17.79 -9.13
C VAL A 74 15.28 16.33 -9.36
N SER A 75 15.36 15.53 -8.29
CA SER A 75 15.74 14.11 -8.37
C SER A 75 14.73 13.30 -9.21
N GLU A 76 13.43 13.53 -9.04
CA GLU A 76 12.38 12.86 -9.82
C GLU A 76 12.39 13.27 -11.30
N LEU A 77 12.57 14.56 -11.59
CA LEU A 77 12.70 15.05 -12.97
C LEU A 77 13.97 14.52 -13.66
N ALA A 78 15.08 14.43 -12.91
CA ALA A 78 16.33 13.86 -13.40
C ALA A 78 16.19 12.35 -13.69
N GLN A 79 15.61 11.58 -12.77
CA GLN A 79 15.30 10.17 -12.97
C GLN A 79 14.35 9.96 -14.16
N PHE A 80 13.35 10.83 -14.33
CA PHE A 80 12.44 10.77 -15.47
C PHE A 80 13.17 11.05 -16.80
N ALA A 81 14.07 12.03 -16.82
CA ALA A 81 14.88 12.37 -17.98
C ALA A 81 15.85 11.25 -18.40
N LEU A 82 16.27 10.39 -17.46
CA LEU A 82 17.10 9.21 -17.76
C LEU A 82 16.44 8.27 -18.77
N HIS A 83 15.11 8.12 -18.70
CA HIS A 83 14.34 7.22 -19.57
C HIS A 83 13.49 7.94 -20.62
N ASN A 84 13.39 9.27 -20.55
CA ASN A 84 12.63 10.10 -21.48
C ASN A 84 13.53 11.26 -21.98
N PRO A 85 14.48 10.96 -22.89
CA PRO A 85 15.41 11.98 -23.38
C PRO A 85 14.71 13.03 -24.24
N GLY A 86 15.32 14.22 -24.36
CA GLY A 86 14.95 15.25 -25.33
C GLY A 86 14.22 16.46 -24.77
N TRP A 87 13.30 16.31 -23.81
CA TRP A 87 12.57 17.47 -23.25
C TRP A 87 13.50 18.40 -22.45
N LEU A 88 14.41 17.84 -21.66
CA LEU A 88 15.39 18.59 -20.88
C LEU A 88 16.44 19.25 -21.78
N ASP A 89 16.91 18.55 -22.82
CA ASP A 89 17.86 19.12 -23.77
C ASP A 89 17.21 20.25 -24.59
N ALA A 90 15.92 20.16 -24.92
CA ALA A 90 15.16 21.24 -25.54
C ALA A 90 14.98 22.44 -24.61
N TRP A 91 14.75 22.21 -23.31
CA TRP A 91 14.73 23.28 -22.31
C TRP A 91 16.08 23.99 -22.25
N LEU A 92 17.18 23.25 -22.09
CA LEU A 92 18.53 23.83 -22.06
C LEU A 92 18.90 24.55 -23.37
N ALA A 93 18.41 24.08 -24.53
CA ALA A 93 18.65 24.76 -25.81
C ALA A 93 17.91 26.11 -25.92
N THR A 94 16.74 26.24 -25.29
CA THR A 94 15.93 27.47 -25.32
C THR A 94 16.27 28.44 -24.21
N ALA A 95 16.76 27.95 -23.07
CA ALA A 95 17.22 28.75 -21.94
C ALA A 95 18.49 28.14 -21.30
N PRO A 96 19.68 28.36 -21.90
CA PRO A 96 20.93 27.75 -21.43
C PRO A 96 21.35 28.15 -20.01
N ASP A 97 21.00 29.37 -19.59
CA ASP A 97 21.33 29.93 -18.27
C ASP A 97 20.17 29.78 -17.26
N ASP A 98 19.21 28.89 -17.53
CA ASP A 98 18.13 28.60 -16.59
C ASP A 98 18.67 27.78 -15.39
N PRO A 99 18.62 28.32 -14.16
CA PRO A 99 19.18 27.64 -12.98
C PRO A 99 18.48 26.31 -12.68
N ASP A 100 17.19 26.21 -13.00
CA ASP A 100 16.38 25.04 -12.70
C ASP A 100 16.69 23.91 -13.70
N ALA A 101 16.83 24.23 -14.99
CA ALA A 101 17.26 23.27 -16.01
C ALA A 101 18.69 22.75 -15.77
N ALA A 102 19.62 23.64 -15.43
CA ALA A 102 21.01 23.28 -15.16
C ALA A 102 21.13 22.32 -13.97
N LEU A 103 20.34 22.54 -12.92
CA LEU A 103 20.30 21.67 -11.75
C LEU A 103 19.74 20.28 -12.06
N VAL A 104 18.62 20.19 -12.81
CA VAL A 104 18.09 18.89 -13.25
C VAL A 104 19.10 18.15 -14.13
N LYS A 105 19.84 18.88 -14.98
CA LYS A 105 20.91 18.29 -15.80
C LYS A 105 22.07 17.77 -14.96
N ALA A 106 22.49 18.52 -13.94
CA ALA A 106 23.56 18.12 -13.03
C ALA A 106 23.22 16.79 -12.34
N ASP A 107 21.99 16.67 -11.83
CA ASP A 107 21.55 15.45 -11.16
C ASP A 107 21.34 14.29 -12.17
N LEU A 108 20.82 14.57 -13.37
CA LEU A 108 20.73 13.57 -14.45
C LEU A 108 22.11 12.98 -14.78
N CYS A 109 23.17 13.79 -14.86
CA CYS A 109 24.53 13.29 -15.10
C CYS A 109 24.97 12.31 -13.99
N ILE A 110 24.58 12.55 -12.75
CA ILE A 110 24.82 11.64 -11.63
C ILE A 110 24.00 10.35 -11.82
N HIS A 111 22.69 10.44 -12.08
CA HIS A 111 21.85 9.27 -12.34
C HIS A 111 22.39 8.40 -13.49
N GLN A 112 22.82 9.01 -14.60
CA GLN A 112 23.44 8.31 -15.73
C GLN A 112 24.70 7.53 -15.32
N ALA A 113 25.56 8.13 -14.49
CA ALA A 113 26.74 7.45 -13.99
C ALA A 113 26.35 6.24 -13.12
N TRP A 114 25.44 6.41 -12.16
CA TRP A 114 25.01 5.33 -11.27
C TRP A 114 24.26 4.19 -12.00
N GLU A 115 23.53 4.50 -13.07
CA GLU A 115 22.88 3.50 -13.94
C GLU A 115 23.92 2.58 -14.59
N ILE A 116 25.02 3.14 -15.12
CA ILE A 116 26.11 2.34 -15.73
C ILE A 116 26.83 1.46 -14.71
N ARG A 117 27.13 2.02 -13.53
CA ARG A 117 27.76 1.26 -12.44
C ARG A 117 26.84 0.14 -11.95
N SER A 118 25.54 0.33 -12.08
CA SER A 118 24.46 -0.41 -11.43
C SER A 118 24.44 -0.26 -9.90
N GLY A 119 23.30 -0.58 -9.29
CA GLY A 119 23.14 -0.62 -7.83
C GLY A 119 23.89 -1.79 -7.14
N ALA A 120 24.62 -2.61 -7.89
CA ALA A 120 25.35 -3.78 -7.37
C ALA A 120 26.50 -3.40 -6.44
N ARG A 121 26.97 -4.39 -5.66
CA ARG A 121 28.15 -4.22 -4.80
C ARG A 121 29.38 -3.97 -5.67
N ALA A 122 30.37 -3.24 -5.16
CA ALA A 122 31.59 -2.93 -5.92
C ALA A 122 32.31 -4.19 -6.45
N SER A 123 32.22 -5.31 -5.72
CA SER A 123 32.76 -6.62 -6.12
C SER A 123 32.06 -7.26 -7.33
N GLU A 124 30.88 -6.76 -7.70
CA GLU A 124 30.02 -7.29 -8.77
C GLU A 124 30.03 -6.39 -10.02
N VAL A 125 30.75 -5.27 -9.99
CA VAL A 125 30.83 -4.30 -11.09
C VAL A 125 32.11 -4.54 -11.90
N SER A 126 31.97 -4.62 -13.23
CA SER A 126 33.11 -4.84 -14.12
C SER A 126 34.08 -3.64 -14.19
N PRO A 127 35.38 -3.85 -14.49
CA PRO A 127 36.33 -2.77 -14.69
C PRO A 127 35.90 -1.76 -15.78
N GLU A 128 35.25 -2.24 -16.85
CA GLU A 128 34.74 -1.41 -17.93
C GLU A 128 33.60 -0.49 -17.46
N GLN A 129 32.67 -1.01 -16.66
CA GLN A 129 31.61 -0.21 -16.03
C GLN A 129 32.21 0.85 -15.10
N PHE A 130 33.21 0.50 -14.29
CA PHE A 130 33.91 1.48 -13.45
C PHE A 130 34.56 2.59 -14.27
N LYS A 131 35.25 2.24 -15.37
CA LYS A 131 35.87 3.24 -16.25
C LYS A 131 34.83 4.20 -16.85
N ALA A 132 33.71 3.67 -17.34
CA ALA A 132 32.62 4.46 -17.87
C ALA A 132 31.97 5.35 -16.79
N PHE A 133 31.74 4.79 -15.60
CA PHE A 133 31.25 5.52 -14.42
C PHE A 133 32.11 6.73 -14.07
N PHE A 134 33.42 6.53 -13.90
CA PHE A 134 34.34 7.63 -13.59
C PHE A 134 34.46 8.66 -14.71
N THR A 135 34.27 8.25 -15.97
CA THR A 135 34.26 9.18 -17.10
C THR A 135 33.06 10.11 -17.01
N LEU A 136 31.85 9.56 -16.84
CA LEU A 136 30.63 10.36 -16.71
C LEU A 136 30.65 11.29 -15.49
N LEU A 137 31.18 10.84 -14.35
CA LEU A 137 31.30 11.70 -13.17
C LEU A 137 32.25 12.88 -13.40
N LYS A 138 33.38 12.68 -14.11
CA LYS A 138 34.27 13.80 -14.48
C LYS A 138 33.56 14.81 -15.38
N ASP A 139 32.75 14.33 -16.32
CA ASP A 139 31.97 15.18 -17.21
C ASP A 139 30.85 15.95 -16.47
N ALA A 140 30.40 15.44 -15.30
CA ALA A 140 29.38 16.09 -14.48
C ALA A 140 29.91 17.32 -13.71
N VAL A 141 31.21 17.38 -13.39
CA VAL A 141 31.82 18.47 -12.59
C VAL A 141 31.47 19.88 -13.10
N PRO A 142 31.70 20.24 -14.38
CA PRO A 142 31.35 21.58 -14.87
C PRO A 142 29.84 21.86 -14.82
N VAL A 143 29.00 20.84 -14.97
CA VAL A 143 27.53 20.99 -14.90
C VAL A 143 27.07 21.27 -13.47
N ILE A 144 27.64 20.56 -12.49
CA ILE A 144 27.38 20.79 -11.06
C ILE A 144 27.83 22.21 -10.67
N GLY A 145 29.03 22.61 -11.10
CA GLY A 145 29.55 23.97 -10.86
C GLY A 145 28.64 25.04 -11.44
N ALA A 146 28.21 24.90 -12.70
CA ALA A 146 27.28 25.84 -13.33
C ALA A 146 25.94 25.93 -12.58
N ALA A 147 25.38 24.79 -12.14
CA ALA A 147 24.15 24.80 -11.36
C ALA A 147 24.29 25.55 -10.02
N ALA A 148 25.45 25.40 -9.34
CA ALA A 148 25.75 26.12 -8.11
C ALA A 148 25.96 27.63 -8.35
N GLU A 149 26.59 28.02 -9.47
CA GLU A 149 26.83 29.42 -9.83
C GLU A 149 25.55 30.17 -10.26
N LEU A 150 24.64 29.49 -10.97
CA LEU A 150 23.39 30.08 -11.46
C LEU A 150 22.38 30.38 -10.35
N ASN A 151 22.45 29.66 -9.21
CA ASN A 151 21.66 29.97 -8.02
C ASN A 151 22.48 29.76 -6.73
N PRO A 152 23.32 30.74 -6.34
CA PRO A 152 24.27 30.56 -5.23
C PRO A 152 23.63 30.34 -3.85
N ALA A 153 22.33 30.60 -3.67
CA ALA A 153 21.64 30.33 -2.40
C ALA A 153 21.08 28.90 -2.31
N ASP A 154 21.10 28.14 -3.40
CA ASP A 154 20.52 26.80 -3.50
C ASP A 154 21.41 25.75 -2.80
N PRO A 155 20.90 24.98 -1.83
CA PRO A 155 21.66 23.87 -1.27
C PRO A 155 21.68 22.63 -2.18
N VAL A 156 20.73 22.49 -3.11
CA VAL A 156 20.54 21.25 -3.89
C VAL A 156 21.73 20.92 -4.82
N PRO A 157 22.38 21.88 -5.52
CA PRO A 157 23.63 21.61 -6.24
C PRO A 157 24.71 20.95 -5.36
N TRP A 158 24.79 21.32 -4.08
CA TRP A 158 25.77 20.76 -3.14
C TRP A 158 25.39 19.36 -2.68
N ARG A 159 24.10 19.02 -2.59
CA ARG A 159 23.67 17.62 -2.46
C ARG A 159 24.17 16.77 -3.63
N VAL A 160 24.00 17.28 -4.86
CA VAL A 160 24.50 16.62 -6.09
C VAL A 160 26.02 16.47 -6.01
N ALA A 161 26.73 17.53 -5.58
CA ALA A 161 28.19 17.52 -5.40
C ALA A 161 28.66 16.51 -4.34
N LEU A 162 27.96 16.36 -3.22
CA LEU A 162 28.25 15.33 -2.20
C LEU A 162 28.05 13.91 -2.75
N THR A 163 26.98 13.70 -3.52
CA THR A 163 26.73 12.44 -4.21
C THR A 163 27.82 12.12 -5.22
N HIS A 164 28.25 13.13 -5.98
CA HIS A 164 29.39 13.06 -6.89
C HIS A 164 30.69 12.73 -6.14
N ALA A 165 31.00 13.41 -5.04
CA ALA A 165 32.21 13.20 -4.26
C ALA A 165 32.34 11.76 -3.77
N ARG A 166 31.23 11.18 -3.28
CA ARG A 166 31.13 9.75 -2.93
C ARG A 166 31.40 8.85 -4.13
N GLY A 167 30.81 9.12 -5.29
CA GLY A 167 31.02 8.31 -6.50
C GLY A 167 32.45 8.40 -7.03
N MET A 168 33.04 9.60 -7.04
CA MET A 168 34.39 9.88 -7.52
C MET A 168 35.50 9.46 -6.57
N GLN A 169 35.15 8.97 -5.38
CA GLN A 169 36.12 8.63 -4.35
C GLN A 169 36.99 9.84 -3.97
N SER A 170 36.33 11.00 -3.83
CA SER A 170 37.01 12.25 -3.52
C SER A 170 37.65 12.19 -2.13
N SER A 171 38.66 13.02 -1.89
CA SER A 171 39.30 13.08 -0.58
C SER A 171 38.39 13.75 0.45
N ARG A 172 38.72 13.56 1.73
CA ARG A 172 38.00 14.17 2.85
C ARG A 172 37.95 15.70 2.74
N GLU A 173 39.01 16.33 2.24
CA GLU A 173 39.09 17.78 2.08
C GLU A 173 38.08 18.30 1.04
N ILE A 174 37.88 17.58 -0.07
CA ILE A 174 36.89 17.95 -1.09
C ILE A 174 35.48 17.76 -0.54
N PHE A 175 35.25 16.64 0.15
CA PHE A 175 33.98 16.37 0.82
C PHE A 175 33.64 17.48 1.83
N ASP A 176 34.57 17.83 2.72
CA ASP A 176 34.36 18.85 3.74
C ASP A 176 34.08 20.22 3.11
N ALA A 177 34.74 20.56 2.00
CA ALA A 177 34.45 21.80 1.26
C ALA A 177 33.00 21.84 0.72
N TYR A 178 32.52 20.76 0.09
CA TYR A 178 31.13 20.69 -0.37
C TYR A 178 30.13 20.67 0.79
N TRP A 179 30.50 20.03 1.90
CA TRP A 179 29.69 20.00 3.11
C TRP A 179 29.53 21.40 3.73
N THR A 180 30.61 22.18 3.82
CA THR A 180 30.57 23.57 4.27
C THR A 180 29.61 24.39 3.42
N GLU A 181 29.71 24.31 2.09
CA GLU A 181 28.84 25.05 1.19
C GLU A 181 27.34 24.65 1.35
N ALA A 182 27.06 23.36 1.56
CA ALA A 182 25.70 22.88 1.81
C ALA A 182 25.10 23.46 3.11
N VAL A 183 25.85 23.35 4.21
CA VAL A 183 25.39 23.78 5.54
C VAL A 183 25.28 25.30 5.66
N GLU A 184 26.17 26.07 5.01
CA GLU A 184 26.08 27.53 4.99
C GLU A 184 24.78 28.04 4.34
N ARG A 185 24.24 27.30 3.36
CA ARG A 185 22.99 27.67 2.65
C ARG A 185 21.74 27.17 3.35
N ALA A 186 21.75 25.91 3.79
CA ALA A 186 20.61 25.30 4.45
C ALA A 186 21.08 24.27 5.50
N PRO A 187 21.32 24.72 6.75
CA PRO A 187 21.88 23.88 7.82
C PRO A 187 21.06 22.62 8.13
N HIS A 188 19.77 22.62 7.81
CA HIS A 188 18.85 21.52 8.11
C HIS A 188 18.27 20.85 6.85
N HIS A 189 18.91 21.00 5.68
CA HIS A 189 18.45 20.33 4.45
C HIS A 189 18.72 18.81 4.50
N TYR A 190 17.66 18.01 4.56
CA TYR A 190 17.74 16.58 4.78
C TYR A 190 18.52 15.86 3.67
N GLY A 191 18.33 16.26 2.41
CA GLY A 191 19.02 15.64 1.27
C GLY A 191 20.54 15.77 1.37
N CYS A 192 21.06 16.96 1.72
CA CYS A 192 22.49 17.18 1.94
C CYS A 192 23.01 16.31 3.09
N HIS A 193 22.31 16.32 4.24
CA HIS A 193 22.68 15.50 5.39
C HIS A 193 22.68 14.00 5.09
N ALA A 194 21.67 13.50 4.38
CA ALA A 194 21.59 12.09 3.96
C ALA A 194 22.72 11.71 2.99
N SER A 195 23.08 12.62 2.07
CA SER A 195 24.19 12.41 1.13
C SER A 195 25.55 12.40 1.85
N ALA A 196 25.72 13.30 2.83
CA ALA A 196 26.90 13.35 3.67
C ALA A 196 27.06 12.10 4.55
N LEU A 197 25.97 11.67 5.20
CA LEU A 197 25.93 10.44 5.98
C LEU A 197 26.40 9.24 5.16
N GLN A 198 25.97 9.14 3.90
CA GLN A 198 26.37 8.04 3.03
C GLN A 198 27.86 8.05 2.69
N TYR A 199 28.49 9.21 2.53
CA TYR A 199 29.93 9.30 2.33
C TYR A 199 30.70 8.77 3.57
N LEU A 200 30.18 9.09 4.77
CA LEU A 200 30.74 8.69 6.06
C LEU A 200 30.42 7.24 6.47
N CYS A 201 29.63 6.49 5.69
CA CYS A 201 29.41 5.07 5.96
C CYS A 201 30.71 4.25 5.83
N ALA A 202 30.82 3.17 6.61
CA ALA A 202 31.96 2.25 6.59
C ALA A 202 32.22 1.59 5.21
N LYS A 203 31.15 1.36 4.42
CA LYS A 203 31.26 0.82 3.05
C LYS A 203 31.86 1.82 2.05
N TRP A 204 32.04 3.07 2.46
CA TRP A 204 32.58 4.17 1.66
C TRP A 204 33.87 4.70 2.30
N TYR A 205 33.86 5.90 2.89
CA TYR A 205 35.08 6.59 3.33
C TYR A 205 35.11 6.92 4.81
N GLY A 206 34.13 6.46 5.59
CA GLY A 206 34.09 6.66 7.04
C GLY A 206 34.06 5.35 7.82
N THR A 207 33.45 5.40 9.01
CA THR A 207 33.28 4.26 9.92
C THR A 207 31.85 4.20 10.44
N HIS A 208 31.42 3.07 11.02
CA HIS A 208 30.10 3.02 11.65
C HIS A 208 29.97 4.06 12.77
N HIS A 209 31.02 4.25 13.57
CA HIS A 209 31.03 5.25 14.63
C HIS A 209 30.90 6.67 14.09
N GLU A 210 31.72 7.05 13.10
CA GLU A 210 31.67 8.38 12.49
C GLU A 210 30.30 8.68 11.86
N MET A 211 29.73 7.69 11.16
CA MET A 211 28.39 7.82 10.56
C MET A 211 27.31 8.08 11.62
N PHE A 212 27.31 7.33 12.73
CA PHE A 212 26.34 7.53 13.81
C PHE A 212 26.58 8.85 14.56
N ASP A 213 27.83 9.20 14.85
CA ASP A 213 28.18 10.45 15.56
C ASP A 213 27.70 11.67 14.76
N PHE A 214 27.93 11.66 13.44
CA PHE A 214 27.40 12.68 12.52
C PHE A 214 25.87 12.74 12.55
N ALA A 215 25.21 11.58 12.46
CA ALA A 215 23.75 11.52 12.40
C ALA A 215 23.08 12.01 13.70
N GLU A 216 23.66 11.64 14.84
CA GLU A 216 23.18 12.02 16.17
C GLU A 216 23.39 13.51 16.43
N GLN A 217 24.58 14.05 16.13
CA GLN A 217 24.86 15.47 16.29
C GLN A 217 23.91 16.33 15.44
N ALA A 218 23.73 15.99 14.16
CA ALA A 218 22.81 16.72 13.29
C ALA A 218 21.37 16.71 13.82
N ALA A 219 20.93 15.59 14.40
CA ALA A 219 19.60 15.48 14.98
C ALA A 219 19.45 16.25 16.31
N GLU A 220 20.50 16.33 17.13
CA GLU A 220 20.52 17.11 18.37
C GLU A 220 20.43 18.62 18.12
N GLU A 221 21.00 19.09 17.01
CA GLU A 221 20.99 20.50 16.61
C GLU A 221 19.69 20.91 15.88
N ALA A 222 18.86 19.94 15.48
CA ALA A 222 17.65 20.18 14.70
C ALA A 222 16.40 20.46 15.58
N LEU A 223 15.46 21.23 15.03
CA LEU A 223 14.13 21.41 15.65
C LEU A 223 13.37 20.08 15.74
N PRO A 224 12.48 19.86 16.74
CA PRO A 224 11.82 18.57 16.95
C PRO A 224 11.05 17.99 15.74
N GLY A 225 10.37 18.83 14.96
CA GLY A 225 9.64 18.40 13.75
C GLY A 225 10.51 18.25 12.49
N SER A 226 11.79 18.61 12.55
CA SER A 226 12.68 18.56 11.38
C SER A 226 12.94 17.12 10.94
N LYS A 227 12.90 16.88 9.63
CA LYS A 227 13.20 15.57 9.00
C LYS A 227 14.62 15.07 9.32
N ILE A 228 15.54 15.96 9.69
CA ILE A 228 16.89 15.62 10.18
C ILE A 228 16.84 14.67 11.39
N ASN A 229 15.78 14.68 12.21
CA ASN A 229 15.62 13.72 13.30
C ASN A 229 15.48 12.26 12.83
N ALA A 230 15.24 12.01 11.54
CA ALA A 230 15.27 10.67 10.95
C ALA A 230 16.69 10.21 10.56
N LEU A 231 17.71 11.05 10.65
CA LEU A 231 19.07 10.75 10.22
C LEU A 231 19.72 9.62 11.04
N PRO A 232 19.58 9.56 12.38
CA PRO A 232 20.03 8.41 13.17
C PRO A 232 19.34 7.09 12.76
N LEU A 233 18.06 7.14 12.34
CA LEU A 233 17.37 5.96 11.82
C LEU A 233 18.00 5.50 10.49
N LEU A 234 18.38 6.42 9.61
CA LEU A 234 19.09 6.08 8.37
C LEU A 234 20.44 5.42 8.66
N ALA A 235 21.21 5.96 9.62
CA ALA A 235 22.46 5.34 10.10
C ALA A 235 22.22 3.90 10.61
N ALA A 236 21.16 3.72 11.40
CA ALA A 236 20.78 2.41 11.93
C ALA A 236 20.37 1.42 10.83
N VAL A 237 19.67 1.87 9.79
CA VAL A 237 19.34 1.02 8.62
C VAL A 237 20.60 0.61 7.87
N GLU A 238 21.50 1.55 7.60
CA GLU A 238 22.75 1.26 6.91
C GLU A 238 23.58 0.22 7.67
N TYR A 239 23.66 0.33 8.99
CA TYR A 239 24.36 -0.64 9.83
C TYR A 239 23.64 -2.00 9.88
N GLU A 240 22.34 -2.04 10.20
CA GLU A 240 21.62 -3.31 10.45
C GLU A 240 21.21 -4.06 9.18
N ILE A 241 20.88 -3.33 8.10
CA ILE A 241 20.34 -3.91 6.87
C ILE A 241 21.42 -4.04 5.80
N VAL A 242 22.20 -2.98 5.59
CA VAL A 242 23.15 -2.94 4.46
C VAL A 242 24.49 -3.58 4.82
N ALA A 243 25.05 -3.24 5.99
CA ALA A 243 26.31 -3.82 6.46
C ALA A 243 26.12 -5.23 7.07
N GLY A 244 24.90 -5.59 7.48
CA GLY A 244 24.60 -6.90 8.09
C GLY A 244 24.75 -6.92 9.62
N GLY A 245 24.98 -5.75 10.23
CA GLY A 245 25.04 -5.55 11.67
C GLY A 245 26.18 -6.31 12.36
N PRO A 246 26.06 -6.55 13.69
CA PRO A 246 27.12 -7.15 14.50
C PRO A 246 27.54 -8.58 14.06
N ALA A 247 26.74 -9.25 13.22
CA ALA A 247 27.03 -10.58 12.72
C ALA A 247 27.98 -10.57 11.51
N ALA A 248 28.10 -9.43 10.83
CA ALA A 248 29.00 -9.22 9.69
C ALA A 248 30.34 -8.61 10.11
N ASP A 249 30.37 -7.86 11.20
CA ASP A 249 31.61 -7.38 11.82
C ASP A 249 32.38 -8.58 12.41
N ASP A 250 33.66 -8.68 12.07
CA ASP A 250 34.49 -9.78 12.53
C ASP A 250 34.66 -9.81 14.06
N ALA A 251 35.07 -10.97 14.57
CA ALA A 251 34.95 -11.43 15.96
C ALA A 251 35.69 -10.60 17.06
N SER A 252 36.15 -9.38 16.75
CA SER A 252 36.73 -8.45 17.73
C SER A 252 35.69 -7.62 18.48
N GLY A 253 34.49 -7.42 17.91
CA GLY A 253 33.41 -6.60 18.51
C GLY A 253 33.80 -5.14 18.79
N ALA A 254 34.96 -4.68 18.32
CA ALA A 254 35.50 -3.36 18.62
C ALA A 254 34.82 -2.24 17.82
N ASP A 255 34.34 -2.56 16.62
CA ASP A 255 33.63 -1.62 15.73
C ASP A 255 32.09 -1.75 15.81
N ALA A 256 31.59 -2.63 16.69
CA ALA A 256 30.17 -2.88 16.83
C ALA A 256 29.45 -1.69 17.51
N ILE A 257 28.40 -1.19 16.86
CA ILE A 257 27.58 -0.12 17.41
C ILE A 257 26.74 -0.64 18.59
N ALA A 258 26.78 0.10 19.69
CA ALA A 258 26.02 -0.23 20.89
C ALA A 258 24.50 -0.33 20.57
N PRO A 259 23.82 -1.43 20.95
CA PRO A 259 22.39 -1.61 20.68
C PRO A 259 21.49 -0.48 21.23
N THR A 260 21.97 0.24 22.24
CA THR A 260 21.31 1.42 22.81
C THR A 260 21.23 2.58 21.83
N ARG A 261 22.25 2.79 20.96
CA ARG A 261 22.22 3.83 19.92
C ARG A 261 21.16 3.54 18.86
N VAL A 262 21.09 2.29 18.40
CA VAL A 262 20.03 1.83 17.49
C VAL A 262 18.66 2.02 18.12
N THR A 263 18.48 1.64 19.39
CA THR A 263 17.21 1.82 20.11
C THR A 263 16.81 3.29 20.20
N ALA A 264 17.76 4.18 20.54
CA ALA A 264 17.54 5.62 20.61
C ALA A 264 17.16 6.21 19.25
N ALA A 265 17.77 5.74 18.15
CA ALA A 265 17.40 6.14 16.80
C ALA A 265 15.95 5.76 16.45
N LEU A 266 15.48 4.58 16.87
CA LEU A 266 14.09 4.17 16.66
C LEU A 266 13.11 5.00 17.48
N ASP A 267 13.44 5.29 18.74
CA ASP A 267 12.60 6.12 19.61
C ASP A 267 12.47 7.54 19.07
N ARG A 268 13.59 8.13 18.62
CA ARG A 268 13.60 9.46 18.00
C ARG A 268 12.77 9.52 16.72
N ALA A 269 12.92 8.54 15.84
CA ALA A 269 12.13 8.49 14.61
C ALA A 269 10.64 8.21 14.85
N LEU A 270 10.31 7.47 15.91
CA LEU A 270 8.92 7.26 16.34
C LEU A 270 8.28 8.56 16.86
N GLU A 271 9.02 9.35 17.64
CA GLU A 271 8.60 10.69 18.05
C GLU A 271 8.42 11.61 16.84
N LEU A 272 9.40 11.65 15.93
CA LEU A 272 9.31 12.40 14.67
C LEU A 272 8.09 12.01 13.85
N SER A 273 7.75 10.71 13.77
CA SER A 273 6.57 10.25 13.04
C SER A 273 5.26 10.87 13.56
N GLY A 274 5.20 11.28 14.83
CA GLY A 274 4.04 11.96 15.41
C GLY A 274 3.91 13.44 15.04
N TRP A 275 4.95 14.05 14.46
CA TRP A 275 4.93 15.45 14.00
C TRP A 275 4.30 15.65 12.62
N TYR A 276 4.14 14.58 11.85
CA TYR A 276 3.57 14.61 10.51
C TYR A 276 2.16 14.02 10.53
N ASP A 277 1.29 14.51 9.65
CA ASP A 277 -0.05 13.96 9.52
C ASP A 277 0.00 12.48 9.06
N PRO A 278 -1.00 11.66 9.42
CA PRO A 278 -1.12 10.30 8.91
C PRO A 278 -1.21 10.30 7.37
N GLY A 279 -0.38 9.50 6.71
CA GLY A 279 -0.33 9.43 5.25
C GLY A 279 0.42 10.58 4.57
N ASP A 280 1.12 11.43 5.32
CA ASP A 280 1.97 12.49 4.74
C ASP A 280 3.07 11.89 3.84
N PRO A 281 3.12 12.23 2.53
CA PRO A 281 4.15 11.76 1.61
C PRO A 281 5.58 12.15 2.02
N GLU A 282 5.78 13.30 2.66
CA GLU A 282 7.12 13.76 3.08
C GLU A 282 7.73 12.84 4.14
N ALA A 283 6.87 12.28 4.99
CA ALA A 283 7.24 11.34 6.04
C ALA A 283 7.31 9.88 5.56
N ALA A 284 6.74 9.55 4.39
CA ALA A 284 6.67 8.19 3.88
C ALA A 284 8.05 7.52 3.84
N GLY A 285 9.08 8.24 3.39
CA GLY A 285 10.46 7.74 3.32
C GLY A 285 10.96 7.17 4.65
N PHE A 286 11.02 7.98 5.70
CA PHE A 286 11.55 7.51 6.98
C PHE A 286 10.56 6.59 7.72
N ARG A 287 9.25 6.73 7.54
CA ARG A 287 8.26 5.85 8.19
C ARG A 287 8.37 4.41 7.68
N ASN A 288 8.62 4.19 6.39
CA ASN A 288 8.85 2.85 5.84
C ASN A 288 10.12 2.20 6.43
N HIS A 289 11.20 2.95 6.57
CA HIS A 289 12.44 2.52 7.25
C HIS A 289 12.19 2.19 8.73
N LEU A 290 11.43 3.05 9.43
CA LEU A 290 11.10 2.89 10.83
C LEU A 290 10.25 1.64 11.08
N ALA A 291 9.25 1.38 10.22
CA ALA A 291 8.41 0.20 10.34
C ALA A 291 9.24 -1.10 10.24
N LEU A 292 10.15 -1.18 9.27
CA LEU A 292 11.08 -2.30 9.10
C LEU A 292 11.94 -2.49 10.36
N MET A 293 12.57 -1.42 10.84
CA MET A 293 13.50 -1.49 11.97
C MET A 293 12.81 -1.80 13.30
N LEU A 294 11.61 -1.26 13.56
CA LEU A 294 10.80 -1.61 14.72
C LEU A 294 10.42 -3.09 14.71
N ALA A 295 10.04 -3.65 13.56
CA ALA A 295 9.74 -5.07 13.46
C ALA A 295 10.97 -5.95 13.72
N ARG A 296 12.14 -5.57 13.18
CA ARG A 296 13.41 -6.26 13.46
C ARG A 296 13.78 -6.24 14.94
N ALA A 297 13.55 -5.11 15.62
CA ALA A 297 13.71 -4.97 17.06
C ALA A 297 12.63 -5.72 17.89
N GLY A 298 11.67 -6.40 17.24
CA GLY A 298 10.57 -7.10 17.90
C GLY A 298 9.50 -6.18 18.50
N ARG A 299 9.51 -4.89 18.15
CA ARG A 299 8.57 -3.84 18.58
C ARG A 299 7.30 -3.84 17.70
N TRP A 300 6.68 -5.00 17.56
CA TRP A 300 5.58 -5.25 16.59
C TRP A 300 4.38 -4.32 16.71
N ARG A 301 4.04 -3.86 17.93
CA ARG A 301 2.90 -2.96 18.16
C ARG A 301 3.18 -1.57 17.62
N GLU A 302 4.39 -1.08 17.79
CA GLU A 302 4.82 0.23 17.31
C GLU A 302 5.00 0.18 15.80
N ALA A 303 5.58 -0.89 15.27
CA ALA A 303 5.62 -1.14 13.82
C ALA A 303 4.22 -1.11 13.19
N LEU A 304 3.22 -1.73 13.82
CA LEU A 304 1.82 -1.67 13.37
C LEU A 304 1.25 -0.24 13.44
N GLY A 305 1.61 0.54 14.46
CA GLY A 305 1.25 1.96 14.56
C GLY A 305 1.80 2.74 13.38
N VAL A 306 3.10 2.65 13.14
CA VAL A 306 3.77 3.32 12.01
C VAL A 306 3.20 2.86 10.67
N LEU A 307 2.87 1.58 10.49
CA LEU A 307 2.20 1.10 9.26
C LEU A 307 0.82 1.73 9.01
N ARG A 308 0.13 2.22 10.06
CA ARG A 308 -1.09 3.03 9.89
C ARG A 308 -0.74 4.46 9.50
N GLU A 309 0.29 5.05 10.13
CA GLU A 309 0.78 6.40 9.83
C GLU A 309 1.40 6.52 8.43
N ILE A 310 1.96 5.45 7.87
CA ILE A 310 2.40 5.39 6.46
C ILE A 310 1.21 5.59 5.51
N GLY A 311 0.01 5.14 5.91
CA GLY A 311 -1.15 5.16 5.05
C GLY A 311 -0.90 4.37 3.76
N VAL A 312 -1.16 5.01 2.62
CA VAL A 312 -1.07 4.38 1.30
C VAL A 312 0.32 4.46 0.68
N HIS A 313 1.28 5.19 1.29
CA HIS A 313 2.54 5.55 0.65
C HIS A 313 3.68 4.58 0.99
N ALA A 314 3.73 3.44 0.30
CA ALA A 314 4.93 2.60 0.33
C ALA A 314 6.06 3.24 -0.49
N THR A 315 7.31 2.91 -0.17
CA THR A 315 8.50 3.46 -0.84
C THR A 315 9.39 2.38 -1.39
N GLY A 316 10.15 2.62 -2.47
CA GLY A 316 11.04 1.62 -3.06
C GLY A 316 12.03 1.05 -2.04
N PHE A 317 12.69 1.94 -1.28
CA PHE A 317 13.52 1.56 -0.13
C PHE A 317 12.75 1.70 1.19
N PRO A 318 12.86 0.74 2.13
CA PRO A 318 13.85 -0.35 2.17
C PRO A 318 13.39 -1.64 1.47
N TRP A 319 12.18 -1.72 0.94
CA TRP A 319 11.57 -2.98 0.50
C TRP A 319 12.26 -3.64 -0.69
N SER A 320 12.91 -2.85 -1.55
CA SER A 320 13.77 -3.34 -2.65
C SER A 320 14.96 -4.19 -2.19
N TYR A 321 15.40 -4.07 -0.92
CA TYR A 321 16.41 -4.96 -0.36
C TYR A 321 15.88 -6.36 -0.02
N LEU A 322 14.57 -6.50 0.15
CA LEU A 322 13.94 -7.75 0.58
C LEU A 322 13.48 -8.59 -0.62
N GLY A 323 13.11 -7.94 -1.71
CA GLY A 323 12.64 -8.62 -2.92
C GLY A 323 12.51 -7.70 -4.14
N PRO A 324 12.27 -8.30 -5.32
CA PRO A 324 12.22 -7.58 -6.59
C PRO A 324 10.95 -6.73 -6.79
N ASP A 325 9.90 -6.95 -6.00
CA ASP A 325 8.67 -6.14 -6.00
C ASP A 325 8.51 -5.45 -4.64
N PRO A 326 9.03 -4.21 -4.49
CA PRO A 326 8.98 -3.47 -3.23
C PRO A 326 7.58 -3.30 -2.66
N ARG A 327 6.57 -3.14 -3.52
CA ARG A 327 5.18 -2.98 -3.09
C ARG A 327 4.65 -4.28 -2.49
N GLN A 328 4.91 -5.40 -3.16
CA GLN A 328 4.47 -6.69 -2.65
C GLN A 328 5.18 -7.03 -1.33
N GLU A 329 6.49 -6.76 -1.22
CA GLU A 329 7.26 -6.94 0.01
C GLU A 329 6.69 -6.10 1.17
N PHE A 330 6.32 -4.84 0.93
CA PHE A 330 5.63 -4.02 1.93
C PHE A 330 4.32 -4.65 2.41
N LEU A 331 3.49 -5.15 1.49
CA LEU A 331 2.19 -5.74 1.81
C LEU A 331 2.33 -7.05 2.60
N ASP A 332 3.28 -7.89 2.22
CA ASP A 332 3.59 -9.13 2.91
C ASP A 332 4.17 -8.86 4.31
N PHE A 333 5.07 -7.89 4.41
CA PHE A 333 5.59 -7.40 5.68
C PHE A 333 4.48 -6.87 6.59
N ARG A 334 3.58 -6.03 6.06
CA ARG A 334 2.42 -5.50 6.79
C ARG A 334 1.53 -6.63 7.30
N THR A 335 1.28 -7.64 6.48
CA THR A 335 0.53 -8.84 6.89
C THR A 335 1.26 -9.62 7.99
N ALA A 336 2.57 -9.81 7.86
CA ALA A 336 3.39 -10.47 8.86
C ALA A 336 3.34 -9.73 10.21
N VAL A 337 3.52 -8.41 10.23
CA VAL A 337 3.42 -7.59 11.44
C VAL A 337 2.05 -7.72 12.11
N ARG A 338 0.95 -7.67 11.32
CA ARG A 338 -0.40 -7.89 11.86
C ARG A 338 -0.53 -9.26 12.52
N MET A 339 -0.01 -10.31 11.90
CA MET A 339 -0.06 -11.66 12.46
C MET A 339 0.78 -11.77 13.74
N GLN A 340 1.96 -11.13 13.77
CA GLN A 340 2.82 -11.07 14.96
C GLN A 340 2.16 -10.32 16.13
N VAL A 341 1.37 -9.28 15.87
CA VAL A 341 0.58 -8.59 16.90
C VAL A 341 -0.61 -9.43 17.36
N ALA A 342 -1.34 -10.06 16.43
CA ALA A 342 -2.49 -10.90 16.76
C ALA A 342 -2.12 -12.09 17.64
N THR A 343 -1.02 -12.78 17.31
CA THR A 343 -0.51 -13.94 18.08
C THR A 343 -0.06 -13.58 19.49
N ARG A 344 0.51 -12.38 19.67
CA ARG A 344 0.94 -11.84 20.97
C ARG A 344 -0.20 -11.22 21.78
N THR A 345 -1.36 -10.98 21.18
CA THR A 345 -2.53 -10.48 21.90
C THR A 345 -3.17 -11.61 22.72
N PRO A 346 -3.39 -11.44 24.04
CA PRO A 346 -4.03 -12.46 24.86
C PRO A 346 -5.40 -12.87 24.27
N PHE A 347 -5.76 -14.14 24.37
CA PHE A 347 -6.98 -14.65 23.73
C PHE A 347 -8.26 -13.92 24.20
N PHE A 348 -8.32 -13.56 25.49
CA PHE A 348 -9.43 -12.77 26.06
C PHE A 348 -9.13 -11.27 26.15
N GLY A 349 -7.98 -10.82 25.67
CA GLY A 349 -7.65 -9.40 25.61
C GLY A 349 -8.27 -8.72 24.39
N SER A 350 -8.27 -7.40 24.38
CA SER A 350 -8.51 -6.60 23.17
C SER A 350 -7.18 -6.26 22.53
N PRO A 351 -7.09 -6.24 21.19
CA PRO A 351 -5.98 -5.57 20.52
C PRO A 351 -5.99 -4.07 20.90
N PRO A 352 -4.81 -3.41 20.88
CA PRO A 352 -4.73 -1.99 21.21
C PRO A 352 -5.66 -1.19 20.31
N ALA A 353 -6.57 -0.45 20.91
CA ALA A 353 -7.39 0.52 20.21
C ALA A 353 -6.47 1.66 19.76
N VAL A 354 -6.36 1.86 18.45
CA VAL A 354 -5.72 3.04 17.88
C VAL A 354 -6.82 3.85 17.23
N PRO A 355 -6.85 5.18 17.41
CA PRO A 355 -7.76 6.05 16.69
C PRO A 355 -7.67 5.73 15.20
N VAL A 356 -8.82 5.52 14.56
CA VAL A 356 -8.86 5.39 13.10
C VAL A 356 -8.35 6.72 12.53
N PRO A 357 -7.34 6.72 11.64
CA PRO A 357 -6.85 7.95 11.03
C PRO A 357 -8.02 8.75 10.44
N VAL A 358 -8.03 10.06 10.65
CA VAL A 358 -8.98 10.96 9.97
C VAL A 358 -8.72 10.84 8.46
N GLY A 359 -9.76 10.59 7.66
CA GLY A 359 -9.61 10.26 6.22
C GLY A 359 -9.62 8.76 5.91
N ALA A 360 -9.75 7.88 6.92
CA ALA A 360 -9.75 6.45 6.65
C ALA A 360 -10.92 5.93 5.80
N SER A 361 -11.99 6.73 5.69
CA SER A 361 -13.11 6.43 4.80
C SER A 361 -12.75 6.55 3.32
N ASP A 362 -11.72 7.33 2.98
CA ASP A 362 -11.41 7.70 1.60
C ASP A 362 -10.57 6.63 0.88
N TRP A 363 -9.86 5.81 1.64
CA TRP A 363 -9.09 4.69 1.11
C TRP A 363 -9.89 3.39 0.94
N ALA A 364 -11.15 3.36 1.37
CA ALA A 364 -11.97 2.16 1.21
C ALA A 364 -12.24 1.90 -0.28
N PRO A 365 -11.99 0.68 -0.79
CA PRO A 365 -12.11 0.38 -2.20
C PRO A 365 -13.59 0.50 -2.61
N ARG A 366 -13.87 1.42 -3.52
CA ARG A 366 -15.20 1.60 -4.12
C ARG A 366 -15.28 0.68 -5.33
N THR A 367 -16.05 -0.39 -5.19
CA THR A 367 -16.20 -1.39 -6.24
C THR A 367 -17.62 -1.37 -6.80
N LEU A 368 -17.73 -1.43 -8.11
CA LEU A 368 -19.00 -1.48 -8.84
C LEU A 368 -18.85 -2.48 -9.97
N ALA A 369 -19.76 -3.45 -10.06
CA ALA A 369 -19.80 -4.37 -11.18
C ALA A 369 -20.92 -3.99 -12.14
N VAL A 370 -20.64 -4.09 -13.45
CA VAL A 370 -21.60 -3.90 -14.53
C VAL A 370 -21.79 -5.25 -15.22
N ALA A 371 -22.95 -5.87 -15.01
CA ALA A 371 -23.31 -7.15 -15.63
C ALA A 371 -24.14 -6.92 -16.90
N SER A 372 -23.81 -7.64 -17.97
CA SER A 372 -24.48 -7.54 -19.28
C SER A 372 -25.76 -8.39 -19.35
N ALA A 373 -26.60 -8.26 -18.33
CA ALA A 373 -27.86 -8.97 -18.21
C ALA A 373 -28.93 -8.12 -17.51
N SER A 374 -30.19 -8.52 -17.69
CA SER A 374 -31.33 -7.88 -17.03
C SER A 374 -31.27 -8.05 -15.50
N LEU A 375 -31.88 -7.11 -14.77
CA LEU A 375 -31.92 -7.13 -13.32
C LEU A 375 -32.42 -8.47 -12.76
N THR A 376 -33.41 -9.08 -13.42
CA THR A 376 -33.99 -10.37 -13.02
C THR A 376 -32.99 -11.52 -13.16
N ALA A 377 -32.27 -11.58 -14.29
CA ALA A 377 -31.29 -12.63 -14.54
C ALA A 377 -30.11 -12.54 -13.56
N VAL A 378 -29.61 -11.32 -13.31
CA VAL A 378 -28.54 -11.10 -12.33
C VAL A 378 -29.01 -11.42 -10.91
N ALA A 379 -30.24 -11.05 -10.56
CA ALA A 379 -30.79 -11.37 -9.24
C ALA A 379 -30.91 -12.87 -9.01
N GLN A 380 -31.33 -13.65 -10.02
CA GLN A 380 -31.40 -15.11 -9.94
C GLN A 380 -30.01 -15.75 -9.79
N ALA A 381 -29.04 -15.35 -10.62
CA ALA A 381 -27.68 -15.87 -10.54
C ALA A 381 -26.99 -15.50 -9.22
N ALA A 382 -27.29 -14.32 -8.68
CA ALA A 382 -26.78 -13.84 -7.39
C ALA A 382 -27.42 -14.50 -6.16
N LEU A 383 -28.48 -15.32 -6.30
CA LEU A 383 -29.10 -16.05 -5.17
C LEU A 383 -28.14 -17.04 -4.50
N LEU A 384 -27.10 -17.47 -5.23
CA LEU A 384 -26.06 -18.37 -4.72
C LEU A 384 -24.95 -17.62 -3.97
N CYS A 385 -24.91 -16.30 -4.06
CA CYS A 385 -23.94 -15.47 -3.34
C CYS A 385 -24.27 -15.44 -1.84
N ARG A 386 -23.25 -15.67 -1.00
CA ARG A 386 -23.38 -15.58 0.46
C ARG A 386 -23.22 -14.15 0.99
N THR A 387 -22.88 -13.22 0.12
CA THR A 387 -22.68 -11.80 0.42
C THR A 387 -23.94 -11.01 0.09
N GLY A 388 -24.20 -9.94 0.86
CA GLY A 388 -25.28 -9.01 0.53
C GLY A 388 -24.91 -8.17 -0.68
N LEU A 389 -25.83 -8.04 -1.65
CA LEU A 389 -25.61 -7.32 -2.90
C LEU A 389 -26.71 -6.29 -3.13
N ARG A 390 -26.36 -5.09 -3.59
CA ARG A 390 -27.31 -4.08 -4.08
C ARG A 390 -27.28 -4.10 -5.60
N LEU A 391 -28.44 -4.30 -6.21
CA LEU A 391 -28.62 -4.35 -7.66
C LEU A 391 -29.43 -3.14 -8.11
N ALA A 392 -29.00 -2.46 -9.18
CA ALA A 392 -29.74 -1.37 -9.80
C ALA A 392 -29.78 -1.51 -11.33
N PRO A 393 -30.92 -1.23 -12.00
CA PRO A 393 -31.00 -1.28 -13.46
C PRO A 393 -30.12 -0.17 -14.09
N ALA A 394 -29.37 -0.52 -15.12
CA ALA A 394 -28.39 0.37 -15.77
C ALA A 394 -28.68 0.52 -17.28
N GLY A 395 -29.94 0.77 -17.64
CA GLY A 395 -30.40 0.81 -19.03
C GLY A 395 -30.86 -0.56 -19.57
N ALA A 396 -31.09 -0.65 -20.88
CA ALA A 396 -31.64 -1.86 -21.50
C ALA A 396 -30.59 -2.98 -21.55
N GLY A 397 -30.75 -3.98 -20.68
CA GLY A 397 -29.92 -5.19 -20.68
C GLY A 397 -28.67 -5.14 -19.81
N PHE A 398 -28.49 -4.11 -18.97
CA PHE A 398 -27.38 -4.00 -18.02
C PHE A 398 -27.85 -3.82 -16.58
N THR A 399 -27.06 -4.31 -15.64
CA THR A 399 -27.31 -4.20 -14.20
C THR A 399 -26.05 -3.79 -13.45
N HIS A 400 -26.18 -2.76 -12.62
CA HIS A 400 -25.16 -2.34 -11.65
C HIS A 400 -25.25 -3.19 -10.38
N VAL A 401 -24.11 -3.64 -9.87
CA VAL A 401 -24.00 -4.49 -8.68
C VAL A 401 -22.96 -3.92 -7.72
N GLU A 402 -23.34 -3.75 -6.45
CA GLU A 402 -22.49 -3.24 -5.37
C GLU A 402 -22.60 -4.16 -4.14
N LEU A 403 -21.56 -4.25 -3.32
CA LEU A 403 -21.59 -4.98 -2.05
C LEU A 403 -22.29 -4.16 -0.95
N THR A 404 -23.09 -4.83 -0.10
CA THR A 404 -23.75 -4.18 1.05
C THR A 404 -23.27 -4.69 2.42
N GLY A 405 -22.18 -5.46 2.46
CA GLY A 405 -21.64 -6.06 3.69
C GLY A 405 -20.23 -6.63 3.49
N GLU A 406 -19.74 -7.38 4.48
CA GLU A 406 -18.41 -8.01 4.41
C GLU A 406 -18.33 -9.05 3.29
N GLY A 407 -17.27 -8.97 2.47
CA GLY A 407 -17.04 -9.88 1.36
C GLY A 407 -16.23 -9.25 0.22
N SER A 408 -16.07 -9.99 -0.88
CA SER A 408 -15.39 -9.53 -2.10
C SER A 408 -16.36 -9.51 -3.27
N LEU A 409 -16.43 -8.38 -3.99
CA LEU A 409 -17.30 -8.24 -5.16
C LEU A 409 -16.82 -9.16 -6.29
N ALA A 410 -15.50 -9.31 -6.43
CA ALA A 410 -14.89 -10.25 -7.37
C ALA A 410 -15.37 -11.69 -7.13
N GLY A 411 -15.37 -12.15 -5.88
CA GLY A 411 -15.87 -13.49 -5.54
C GLY A 411 -17.37 -13.66 -5.81
N ALA A 412 -18.16 -12.60 -5.59
CA ALA A 412 -19.59 -12.62 -5.95
C ALA A 412 -19.80 -12.68 -7.47
N VAL A 413 -19.02 -11.92 -8.24
CA VAL A 413 -19.06 -11.90 -9.71
C VAL A 413 -18.63 -13.23 -10.31
N ASP A 414 -17.60 -13.87 -9.77
CA ASP A 414 -17.21 -15.23 -10.16
C ASP A 414 -18.37 -16.22 -10.00
N LEU A 415 -19.11 -16.12 -8.89
CA LEU A 415 -20.25 -16.99 -8.59
C LEU A 415 -21.44 -16.74 -9.52
N PHE A 416 -21.86 -15.50 -9.72
CA PHE A 416 -23.06 -15.22 -10.53
C PHE A 416 -22.81 -15.23 -12.04
N THR A 417 -21.55 -15.17 -12.49
CA THR A 417 -21.21 -15.37 -13.91
C THR A 417 -20.88 -16.83 -14.23
N ALA A 418 -20.84 -17.71 -13.23
CA ALA A 418 -20.59 -19.14 -13.42
C ALA A 418 -21.79 -19.81 -14.11
N GLY A 419 -21.57 -20.36 -15.31
CA GLY A 419 -22.61 -21.02 -16.12
C GLY A 419 -23.39 -20.09 -17.04
N GLU A 420 -23.13 -18.78 -16.97
CA GLU A 420 -23.83 -17.77 -17.75
C GLU A 420 -23.07 -17.39 -19.03
N LYS A 421 -23.80 -16.96 -20.06
CA LYS A 421 -23.22 -16.55 -21.37
C LYS A 421 -22.82 -15.09 -21.42
N TRP A 422 -23.25 -14.28 -20.47
CA TRP A 422 -23.03 -12.83 -20.44
C TRP A 422 -21.80 -12.48 -19.58
N PRO A 423 -20.96 -11.52 -20.00
CA PRO A 423 -19.81 -11.05 -19.23
C PRO A 423 -20.20 -10.00 -18.19
N ALA A 424 -19.34 -9.82 -17.19
CA ALA A 424 -19.42 -8.74 -16.22
C ALA A 424 -18.06 -8.04 -16.09
N VAL A 425 -18.09 -6.72 -15.90
CA VAL A 425 -16.89 -5.92 -15.63
C VAL A 425 -16.96 -5.39 -14.21
N VAL A 426 -15.89 -5.60 -13.44
CA VAL A 426 -15.71 -4.99 -12.12
C VAL A 426 -14.84 -3.75 -12.28
N LEU A 427 -15.41 -2.63 -11.85
CA LEU A 427 -14.77 -1.33 -11.78
C LEU A 427 -14.37 -1.09 -10.33
N GLN A 428 -13.15 -0.60 -10.12
CA GLN A 428 -12.62 -0.35 -8.79
C GLN A 428 -11.98 1.02 -8.74
N ARG A 429 -12.24 1.77 -7.66
CA ARG A 429 -11.46 2.93 -7.26
C ARG A 429 -10.94 2.72 -5.84
N SER A 430 -9.65 2.94 -5.64
CA SER A 430 -9.04 2.90 -4.31
C SER A 430 -8.07 4.09 -4.20
N GLY A 431 -8.48 5.17 -3.55
CA GLY A 431 -7.76 6.45 -3.61
C GLY A 431 -7.67 6.98 -5.05
N ASP A 432 -6.44 7.10 -5.55
CA ASP A 432 -6.09 7.54 -6.91
C ASP A 432 -5.93 6.38 -7.92
N ARG A 433 -6.07 5.12 -7.48
CA ARG A 433 -5.97 3.94 -8.34
C ARG A 433 -7.33 3.59 -8.91
N TYR A 434 -7.35 3.32 -10.21
CA TYR A 434 -8.55 2.92 -10.94
C TYR A 434 -8.29 1.59 -11.63
N GLY A 435 -9.24 0.66 -11.55
CA GLY A 435 -9.09 -0.68 -12.13
C GLY A 435 -10.33 -1.09 -12.90
N ILE A 436 -10.10 -1.85 -13.97
CA ILE A 436 -11.13 -2.54 -14.73
C ILE A 436 -10.76 -4.02 -14.84
N THR A 437 -11.64 -4.90 -14.39
CA THR A 437 -11.45 -6.35 -14.48
C THR A 437 -12.63 -7.00 -15.19
N LEU A 438 -12.35 -7.75 -16.25
CA LEU A 438 -13.33 -8.52 -17.01
C LEU A 438 -13.48 -9.93 -16.44
N TYR A 439 -14.72 -10.31 -16.18
CA TYR A 439 -15.13 -11.65 -15.79
C TYR A 439 -16.07 -12.26 -16.83
N ALA A 440 -15.80 -13.50 -17.22
CA ALA A 440 -16.70 -14.28 -18.08
C ALA A 440 -16.63 -15.75 -17.71
N LYS A 441 -17.79 -16.43 -17.70
CA LYS A 441 -17.91 -17.87 -17.37
C LYS A 441 -17.27 -18.24 -16.01
N GLY A 442 -17.41 -17.37 -15.01
CA GLY A 442 -16.87 -17.59 -13.66
C GLY A 442 -15.35 -17.57 -13.55
N ARG A 443 -14.66 -16.88 -14.47
CA ARG A 443 -13.21 -16.66 -14.42
C ARG A 443 -12.85 -15.23 -14.79
N LYS A 444 -11.78 -14.73 -14.18
CA LYS A 444 -11.08 -13.50 -14.59
C LYS A 444 -10.43 -13.70 -15.96
N VAL A 445 -10.83 -12.91 -16.95
CA VAL A 445 -10.34 -13.01 -18.35
C VAL A 445 -9.22 -12.01 -18.61
N ALA A 446 -9.40 -10.77 -18.16
CA ALA A 446 -8.40 -9.71 -18.29
C ALA A 446 -8.57 -8.71 -17.14
N ALA A 447 -7.47 -8.06 -16.78
CA ALA A 447 -7.51 -6.92 -15.87
C ALA A 447 -6.53 -5.86 -16.34
N HIS A 448 -6.90 -4.63 -16.06
CA HIS A 448 -6.04 -3.49 -16.24
C HIS A 448 -6.21 -2.54 -15.07
N GLU A 449 -5.10 -1.95 -14.64
CA GLU A 449 -5.08 -1.03 -13.53
C GLU A 449 -4.28 0.21 -13.91
N TRP A 450 -4.91 1.36 -13.72
CA TRP A 450 -4.29 2.66 -13.75
C TRP A 450 -3.89 3.03 -12.33
N ALA A 451 -2.62 2.79 -12.01
CA ALA A 451 -2.02 3.21 -10.75
C ALA A 451 -1.11 4.42 -10.99
N PRO A 452 -1.16 5.47 -10.14
CA PRO A 452 -0.18 6.55 -10.19
C PRO A 452 1.22 5.98 -10.00
N GLY A 453 2.19 6.40 -10.83
CA GLY A 453 3.58 5.92 -10.76
C GLY A 453 3.85 4.54 -11.36
N ALA A 454 2.83 3.79 -11.80
CA ALA A 454 3.06 2.54 -12.52
C ALA A 454 3.70 2.81 -13.89
N PRO A 455 4.68 2.01 -14.34
CA PRO A 455 5.28 2.16 -15.65
C PRO A 455 4.22 2.05 -16.74
N VAL A 456 4.36 2.85 -17.80
CA VAL A 456 3.44 2.83 -18.93
C VAL A 456 3.35 1.40 -19.48
N PRO A 457 2.16 0.79 -19.54
CA PRO A 457 2.04 -0.60 -19.96
C PRO A 457 2.50 -0.74 -21.41
N SER A 458 3.16 -1.87 -21.69
CA SER A 458 3.66 -2.18 -23.03
C SER A 458 2.51 -2.21 -24.04
N LEU A 459 2.82 -1.91 -25.30
CA LEU A 459 1.81 -1.96 -26.38
C LEU A 459 1.15 -3.33 -26.47
N GLU A 460 1.93 -4.39 -26.23
CA GLU A 460 1.47 -5.77 -26.24
C GLU A 460 0.52 -6.08 -25.07
N ALA A 461 0.89 -5.71 -23.83
CA ALA A 461 0.06 -5.95 -22.66
C ALA A 461 -1.27 -5.19 -22.71
N ALA A 462 -1.23 -3.91 -23.11
CA ALA A 462 -2.43 -3.11 -23.30
C ALA A 462 -3.27 -3.59 -24.49
N GLY A 463 -2.63 -4.05 -25.58
CA GLY A 463 -3.29 -4.64 -26.74
C GLY A 463 -4.04 -5.92 -26.41
N ALA A 464 -3.43 -6.81 -25.60
CA ALA A 464 -4.05 -8.05 -25.15
C ALA A 464 -5.30 -7.79 -24.31
N THR A 465 -5.22 -6.87 -23.34
CA THR A 465 -6.38 -6.50 -22.51
C THR A 465 -7.48 -5.80 -23.33
N ALA A 466 -7.11 -4.90 -24.26
CA ALA A 466 -8.07 -4.26 -25.17
C ALA A 466 -8.78 -5.28 -26.07
N ALA A 467 -8.07 -6.28 -26.59
CA ALA A 467 -8.65 -7.34 -27.42
C ALA A 467 -9.62 -8.22 -26.63
N ALA A 468 -9.29 -8.56 -25.38
CA ALA A 468 -10.18 -9.33 -24.50
C ALA A 468 -11.48 -8.56 -24.18
N LEU A 469 -11.37 -7.27 -23.85
CA LEU A 469 -12.52 -6.40 -23.62
C LEU A 469 -13.38 -6.22 -24.88
N ALA A 470 -12.75 -5.96 -26.03
CA ALA A 470 -13.43 -5.78 -27.30
C ALA A 470 -14.18 -7.05 -27.74
N THR A 471 -13.59 -8.23 -27.52
CA THR A 471 -14.22 -9.52 -27.83
C THR A 471 -15.45 -9.77 -26.95
N ALA A 472 -15.38 -9.43 -25.66
CA ALA A 472 -16.49 -9.63 -24.73
C ALA A 472 -17.69 -8.71 -25.03
N TYR A 473 -17.44 -7.51 -25.53
CA TYR A 473 -18.47 -6.48 -25.76
C TYR A 473 -18.77 -6.19 -27.24
N GLY A 474 -18.14 -6.91 -28.18
CA GLY A 474 -18.41 -6.79 -29.61
C GLY A 474 -17.87 -5.50 -30.27
N VAL A 475 -16.83 -4.89 -29.69
CA VAL A 475 -16.19 -3.67 -30.23
C VAL A 475 -15.28 -4.06 -31.41
N ARG A 476 -15.45 -3.40 -32.56
CA ARG A 476 -14.73 -3.75 -33.80
C ARG A 476 -13.32 -3.15 -33.91
N ASP A 477 -13.09 -1.98 -33.33
CA ASP A 477 -11.77 -1.31 -33.35
C ASP A 477 -11.17 -1.29 -31.95
N THR A 478 -10.04 -1.97 -31.78
CA THR A 478 -9.32 -2.05 -30.51
C THR A 478 -8.37 -0.87 -30.28
N ARG A 479 -8.02 -0.10 -31.33
CA ARG A 479 -7.01 0.97 -31.25
C ARG A 479 -7.37 2.06 -30.24
N PRO A 480 -8.62 2.56 -30.17
CA PRO A 480 -9.01 3.55 -29.17
C PRO A 480 -8.90 3.00 -27.73
N LEU A 481 -9.29 1.74 -27.52
CA LEU A 481 -9.16 1.07 -26.21
C LEU A 481 -7.69 0.92 -25.81
N THR A 482 -6.82 0.49 -26.73
CA THR A 482 -5.38 0.39 -26.45
C THR A 482 -4.76 1.75 -26.10
N ALA A 483 -5.18 2.85 -26.74
CA ALA A 483 -4.72 4.19 -26.40
C ALA A 483 -5.18 4.65 -24.99
N LEU A 484 -6.45 4.37 -24.64
CA LEU A 484 -7.01 4.68 -23.32
C LEU A 484 -6.35 3.88 -22.18
N LEU A 485 -6.00 2.62 -22.43
CA LEU A 485 -5.28 1.78 -21.46
C LEU A 485 -3.81 2.20 -21.28
N ARG A 486 -3.20 2.94 -22.22
CA ARG A 486 -1.74 3.26 -22.16
C ARG A 486 -1.37 4.65 -21.72
N GLY A 487 -2.22 5.65 -21.93
CA GLY A 487 -1.80 7.02 -21.63
C GLY A 487 -1.72 7.33 -20.12
N MET A 488 -1.18 8.52 -19.80
CA MET A 488 -0.82 8.92 -18.44
C MET A 488 -1.71 10.01 -17.81
N ASP A 489 -2.72 10.51 -18.54
CA ASP A 489 -3.66 11.54 -18.04
C ASP A 489 -4.56 11.02 -16.89
N ALA A 490 -5.32 11.92 -16.25
CA ALA A 490 -6.18 11.65 -15.10
C ALA A 490 -6.92 10.28 -15.15
N PRO A 491 -6.61 9.33 -14.25
CA PRO A 491 -7.04 7.93 -14.36
C PRO A 491 -8.56 7.73 -14.22
N GLY A 492 -9.25 8.61 -13.47
CA GLY A 492 -10.71 8.59 -13.39
C GLY A 492 -11.41 8.89 -14.72
N ARG A 493 -10.85 9.81 -15.51
CA ARG A 493 -11.36 10.14 -16.84
C ARG A 493 -11.17 8.97 -17.81
N ARG A 494 -10.02 8.28 -17.74
CA ARG A 494 -9.74 7.08 -18.55
C ARG A 494 -10.69 5.94 -18.27
N LEU A 495 -11.01 5.71 -17.00
CA LEU A 495 -11.99 4.69 -16.63
C LEU A 495 -13.35 5.01 -17.27
N ALA A 496 -13.82 6.25 -17.17
CA ALA A 496 -15.07 6.70 -17.77
C ALA A 496 -15.07 6.61 -19.31
N ASP A 497 -13.99 7.04 -19.96
CA ASP A 497 -13.82 6.97 -21.42
C ASP A 497 -13.75 5.52 -21.90
N THR A 498 -13.10 4.62 -21.14
CA THR A 498 -13.04 3.18 -21.43
C THR A 498 -14.41 2.53 -21.31
N VAL A 499 -15.16 2.83 -20.25
CA VAL A 499 -16.55 2.35 -20.06
C VAL A 499 -17.42 2.81 -21.24
N THR A 500 -17.28 4.08 -21.65
CA THR A 500 -18.01 4.63 -22.80
C THR A 500 -17.62 3.94 -24.11
N ALA A 501 -16.32 3.70 -24.34
CA ALA A 501 -15.81 3.02 -25.54
C ALA A 501 -16.27 1.55 -25.65
N LEU A 502 -16.56 0.89 -24.52
CA LEU A 502 -17.14 -0.47 -24.47
C LEU A 502 -18.65 -0.51 -24.69
N GLY A 503 -19.31 0.65 -24.82
CA GLY A 503 -20.78 0.75 -24.92
C GLY A 503 -21.50 0.37 -23.63
N LEU A 504 -20.80 0.44 -22.49
CA LEU A 504 -21.36 0.20 -21.16
C LEU A 504 -22.13 1.44 -20.68
N PRO A 505 -23.12 1.26 -19.77
CA PRO A 505 -23.80 2.39 -19.16
C PRO A 505 -22.83 3.33 -18.42
N ALA A 506 -23.15 4.62 -18.41
CA ALA A 506 -22.37 5.62 -17.72
C ALA A 506 -22.28 5.32 -16.21
N LEU A 507 -21.13 5.66 -15.62
CA LEU A 507 -20.89 5.48 -14.19
C LEU A 507 -21.93 6.25 -13.36
N PRO A 508 -22.46 5.68 -12.27
CA PRO A 508 -23.33 6.41 -11.35
C PRO A 508 -22.66 7.69 -10.84
N GLU A 509 -23.46 8.74 -10.66
CA GLU A 509 -22.98 10.02 -10.14
C GLU A 509 -22.35 9.85 -8.75
N GLY A 510 -21.12 10.33 -8.56
CA GLY A 510 -20.36 10.14 -7.31
C GLY A 510 -19.78 8.73 -7.11
N PHE A 511 -19.71 7.89 -8.16
CA PHE A 511 -18.93 6.64 -8.13
C PHE A 511 -17.48 6.95 -7.74
N GLY A 512 -17.01 6.28 -6.69
CA GLY A 512 -15.68 6.51 -6.14
C GLY A 512 -15.61 7.57 -5.03
N GLU A 513 -16.53 8.53 -5.02
CA GLU A 513 -16.58 9.61 -4.01
C GLU A 513 -17.48 9.24 -2.83
N ARG A 514 -18.58 8.52 -3.09
CA ARG A 514 -19.52 8.07 -2.06
C ARG A 514 -19.31 6.58 -1.71
N PRO A 515 -19.52 6.19 -0.44
CA PRO A 515 -19.39 4.79 -0.01
C PRO A 515 -20.37 3.80 -0.64
N ALA A 516 -21.55 4.28 -1.02
CA ALA A 516 -22.58 3.48 -1.68
C ALA A 516 -23.13 4.27 -2.87
N ALA A 517 -22.53 4.06 -4.05
CA ALA A 517 -22.86 4.80 -5.25
C ALA A 517 -24.26 4.45 -5.79
N LEU A 518 -24.79 3.28 -5.42
CA LEU A 518 -26.12 2.84 -5.81
C LEU A 518 -27.21 3.18 -4.78
N ASP A 519 -26.86 3.82 -3.66
CA ASP A 519 -27.83 4.17 -2.62
C ASP A 519 -28.70 5.35 -3.06
N GLY A 520 -30.03 5.18 -3.00
CA GLY A 520 -31.00 6.17 -3.46
C GLY A 520 -31.29 6.18 -4.97
N LEU A 521 -30.69 5.29 -5.77
CA LEU A 521 -31.02 5.17 -7.20
C LEU A 521 -32.43 4.59 -7.42
N PRO A 522 -33.22 5.11 -8.38
CA PRO A 522 -34.53 4.57 -8.71
C PRO A 522 -34.45 3.10 -9.14
N GLY A 523 -35.15 2.22 -8.42
CA GLY A 523 -35.19 0.78 -8.73
C GLY A 523 -34.03 -0.04 -8.14
N ALA A 524 -33.16 0.56 -7.31
CA ALA A 524 -32.16 -0.18 -6.55
C ALA A 524 -32.82 -1.15 -5.54
N ARG A 525 -32.32 -2.38 -5.45
CA ARG A 525 -32.82 -3.42 -4.53
C ARG A 525 -31.66 -4.10 -3.81
N VAL A 526 -31.83 -4.35 -2.51
CA VAL A 526 -30.85 -5.07 -1.69
C VAL A 526 -31.24 -6.54 -1.58
N LEU A 527 -30.36 -7.42 -2.04
CA LEU A 527 -30.40 -8.86 -1.82
C LEU A 527 -29.69 -9.18 -0.51
N ALA A 528 -30.46 -9.64 0.48
CA ALA A 528 -29.92 -10.08 1.76
C ALA A 528 -29.12 -11.39 1.59
N PRO A 529 -28.03 -11.58 2.37
CA PRO A 529 -27.23 -12.81 2.32
C PRO A 529 -28.07 -14.03 2.69
N ARG A 530 -28.05 -15.09 1.86
CA ARG A 530 -28.82 -16.34 2.08
C ARG A 530 -27.91 -17.55 2.33
N GLY A 531 -28.43 -18.54 3.06
CA GLY A 531 -27.76 -19.83 3.25
C GLY A 531 -27.82 -20.69 1.98
N PHE A 532 -26.71 -21.37 1.64
CA PHE A 532 -26.53 -22.14 0.39
C PHE A 532 -27.70 -23.09 0.06
N LEU A 533 -28.20 -23.86 1.03
CA LEU A 533 -29.33 -24.79 0.83
C LEU A 533 -30.67 -24.08 0.55
N SER A 534 -30.83 -22.85 1.04
CA SER A 534 -32.02 -22.03 0.76
C SER A 534 -31.96 -21.41 -0.64
N GLY A 535 -30.77 -20.97 -1.07
CA GLY A 535 -30.57 -20.44 -2.43
C GLY A 535 -30.83 -21.48 -3.51
N VAL A 536 -30.29 -22.70 -3.35
CA VAL A 536 -30.50 -23.82 -4.29
C VAL A 536 -31.98 -24.22 -4.38
N ARG A 537 -32.70 -24.22 -3.25
CA ARG A 537 -34.14 -24.52 -3.23
C ARG A 537 -34.94 -23.48 -4.00
N ASP A 538 -34.64 -22.19 -3.81
CA ASP A 538 -35.38 -21.10 -4.46
C ASP A 538 -35.13 -21.06 -5.98
N THR A 539 -33.88 -21.32 -6.43
CA THR A 539 -33.56 -21.47 -7.86
C THR A 539 -34.27 -22.65 -8.52
N LEU A 540 -34.64 -23.68 -7.75
CA LEU A 540 -35.40 -24.83 -8.24
C LEU A 540 -36.93 -24.64 -8.14
N THR A 541 -37.40 -23.66 -7.37
CA THR A 541 -38.85 -23.42 -7.15
C THR A 541 -39.40 -22.17 -7.83
N THR A 542 -38.56 -21.37 -8.47
CA THR A 542 -39.03 -20.23 -9.28
C THR A 542 -39.35 -20.72 -10.68
N GLU A 543 -40.66 -20.82 -11.02
CA GLU A 543 -41.10 -20.96 -12.41
C GLU A 543 -40.61 -19.75 -13.23
N ASP A 544 -40.26 -20.02 -14.50
CA ASP A 544 -39.78 -19.02 -15.46
C ASP A 544 -40.63 -17.74 -15.42
N GLY A 545 -40.07 -16.68 -14.84
CA GLY A 545 -40.63 -15.33 -14.89
C GLY A 545 -41.18 -14.74 -13.58
N ALA A 546 -41.18 -15.44 -12.44
CA ALA A 546 -41.65 -14.87 -11.16
C ALA A 546 -40.51 -14.63 -10.14
N MET A 547 -40.43 -13.41 -9.60
CA MET A 547 -39.45 -12.97 -8.59
C MET A 547 -39.75 -13.57 -7.20
N PRO A 548 -38.74 -13.98 -6.40
CA PRO A 548 -38.94 -14.33 -5.00
C PRO A 548 -39.31 -13.08 -4.21
N LEU A 549 -40.49 -13.08 -3.57
CA LEU A 549 -40.90 -12.04 -2.62
C LEU A 549 -39.90 -11.96 -1.45
N PRO A 550 -39.67 -10.76 -0.86
CA PRO A 550 -38.95 -10.67 0.41
C PRO A 550 -39.66 -11.54 1.45
N PRO A 551 -38.93 -12.18 2.38
CA PRO A 551 -39.59 -12.98 3.41
C PRO A 551 -40.57 -12.08 4.15
N ARG A 552 -41.84 -12.49 4.21
CA ARG A 552 -42.73 -12.00 5.25
C ARG A 552 -42.03 -12.32 6.56
N ASP A 553 -42.01 -11.34 7.46
CA ASP A 553 -41.45 -11.44 8.80
C ASP A 553 -42.32 -12.42 9.62
N THR A 554 -42.24 -13.71 9.27
CA THR A 554 -42.89 -14.77 10.02
C THR A 554 -41.91 -15.15 11.10
N ALA A 555 -42.14 -14.61 12.30
CA ALA A 555 -41.59 -15.14 13.53
C ALA A 555 -41.74 -16.67 13.50
N VAL A 556 -40.66 -17.39 13.21
CA VAL A 556 -40.66 -18.84 13.18
C VAL A 556 -40.94 -19.30 14.60
N ARG A 557 -42.19 -19.67 14.88
CA ARG A 557 -42.55 -20.33 16.13
C ARG A 557 -41.81 -21.66 16.14
N LEU A 558 -40.71 -21.70 16.91
CA LEU A 558 -39.93 -22.92 17.12
C LEU A 558 -40.87 -24.04 17.62
N PRO A 559 -40.88 -25.21 16.96
CA PRO A 559 -41.82 -26.29 17.28
C PRO A 559 -41.64 -26.77 18.74
N GLY A 560 -42.71 -27.22 19.40
CA GLY A 560 -42.65 -27.63 20.81
C GLY A 560 -41.59 -28.69 21.12
N ARG A 561 -41.28 -29.56 20.16
CA ARG A 561 -40.21 -30.57 20.24
C ARG A 561 -38.81 -29.95 20.39
N TRP A 562 -38.58 -28.75 19.85
CA TRP A 562 -37.32 -28.02 19.98
C TRP A 562 -37.08 -27.54 21.41
N TRP A 563 -38.15 -27.07 22.08
CA TRP A 563 -38.08 -26.67 23.49
C TRP A 563 -37.89 -27.89 24.40
N ALA A 564 -38.65 -28.96 24.14
CA ALA A 564 -38.57 -30.19 24.93
C ALA A 564 -37.17 -30.84 24.86
N THR A 565 -36.57 -30.93 23.67
CA THR A 565 -35.24 -31.55 23.49
C THR A 565 -34.13 -30.77 24.19
N ARG A 566 -34.20 -29.43 24.21
CA ARG A 566 -33.18 -28.59 24.87
C ARG A 566 -33.37 -28.46 26.36
N ALA A 567 -34.62 -28.45 26.83
CA ALA A 567 -34.91 -28.58 28.25
C ALA A 567 -34.39 -29.91 28.80
N LEU A 568 -34.65 -31.02 28.09
CA LEU A 568 -34.15 -32.35 28.45
C LEU A 568 -32.62 -32.43 28.43
N TYR A 569 -31.98 -31.83 27.42
CA TYR A 569 -30.51 -31.76 27.32
C TYR A 569 -29.88 -31.00 28.50
N LEU A 570 -30.46 -29.86 28.88
CA LEU A 570 -30.02 -29.09 30.05
C LEU A 570 -30.27 -29.85 31.36
N LEU A 571 -31.40 -30.55 31.50
CA LEU A 571 -31.74 -31.34 32.68
C LEU A 571 -30.79 -32.52 32.90
N LEU A 572 -30.32 -33.16 31.83
CA LEU A 572 -29.42 -34.32 31.92
C LEU A 572 -27.95 -33.92 32.12
N LEU A 573 -27.49 -32.86 31.46
CA LEU A 573 -26.05 -32.54 31.42
C LEU A 573 -25.62 -31.43 32.39
N ALA A 574 -26.53 -30.55 32.81
CA ALA A 574 -26.19 -29.53 33.82
C ALA A 574 -25.84 -30.12 35.20
N PRO A 575 -26.53 -31.17 35.70
CA PRO A 575 -26.12 -31.83 36.95
C PRO A 575 -24.77 -32.54 36.81
N ALA A 576 -24.49 -33.16 35.65
CA ALA A 576 -23.21 -33.79 35.37
C ALA A 576 -22.06 -32.76 35.31
N ALA A 577 -22.31 -31.59 34.72
CA ALA A 577 -21.37 -30.48 34.71
C ALA A 577 -21.12 -29.93 36.13
N CYS A 578 -22.16 -29.70 36.93
CA CYS A 578 -22.03 -29.24 38.32
C CYS A 578 -21.35 -30.28 39.23
N PHE A 579 -21.72 -31.57 39.14
CA PHE A 579 -21.11 -32.65 39.92
C PHE A 579 -19.62 -32.83 39.58
N SER A 580 -19.25 -32.64 38.31
CA SER A 580 -17.85 -32.70 37.86
C SER A 580 -16.97 -31.56 38.40
N TRP A 581 -17.56 -30.42 38.77
CA TRP A 581 -16.87 -29.30 39.42
C TRP A 581 -16.78 -29.45 40.95
N TRP A 582 -17.70 -30.18 41.58
CA TRP A 582 -17.78 -30.31 43.05
C TRP A 582 -17.00 -31.52 43.61
N GLY A 583 -16.78 -32.58 42.81
CA GLY A 583 -16.11 -33.79 43.25
C GLY A 583 -14.59 -33.67 43.32
N ALA A 584 -14.03 -33.58 44.54
CA ALA A 584 -12.59 -33.70 44.80
C ALA A 584 -12.11 -35.13 44.48
N PHE A 585 -11.58 -35.34 43.28
CA PHE A 585 -10.90 -36.59 42.90
C PHE A 585 -9.62 -36.25 42.14
N HIS A 586 -8.48 -36.62 42.74
CA HIS A 586 -7.17 -36.69 42.12
C HIS A 586 -7.15 -37.83 41.09
N ASP A 587 -6.96 -37.53 39.79
CA ASP A 587 -5.88 -38.09 38.96
C ASP A 587 -6.00 -37.83 37.43
N ARG A 588 -4.85 -38.01 36.78
CA ARG A 588 -4.27 -37.49 35.51
C ARG A 588 -4.99 -37.66 34.14
N LEU A 589 -6.31 -37.78 34.01
CA LEU A 589 -6.96 -37.99 32.67
C LEU A 589 -8.15 -37.07 32.30
N ARG A 590 -8.25 -35.84 32.81
CA ARG A 590 -9.54 -35.10 32.85
C ARG A 590 -9.94 -34.00 31.81
N PRO A 591 -9.16 -33.45 30.86
CA PRO A 591 -9.60 -32.18 30.27
C PRO A 591 -10.65 -32.29 29.14
N VAL A 592 -10.75 -33.40 28.40
CA VAL A 592 -11.54 -33.41 27.15
C VAL A 592 -13.06 -33.56 27.38
N PRO A 593 -13.56 -34.52 28.18
CA PRO A 593 -15.00 -34.67 28.39
C PRO A 593 -15.60 -33.49 29.17
N LEU A 594 -14.81 -32.90 30.07
CA LEU A 594 -15.22 -31.84 31.01
C LEU A 594 -15.44 -30.49 30.30
N VAL A 595 -14.62 -30.18 29.30
CA VAL A 595 -14.74 -28.98 28.47
C VAL A 595 -15.90 -29.13 27.48
N LEU A 596 -16.09 -30.31 26.89
CA LEU A 596 -17.15 -30.56 25.91
C LEU A 596 -18.56 -30.50 26.52
N THR A 597 -18.76 -31.04 27.72
CA THR A 597 -20.08 -30.98 28.40
C THR A 597 -20.40 -29.56 28.87
N SER A 598 -19.40 -28.79 29.31
CA SER A 598 -19.54 -27.40 29.74
C SER A 598 -19.83 -26.46 28.55
N LEU A 599 -19.08 -26.60 27.44
CA LEU A 599 -19.31 -25.83 26.22
C LEU A 599 -20.67 -26.19 25.58
N GLY A 600 -21.02 -27.47 25.56
CA GLY A 600 -22.32 -27.93 25.06
C GLY A 600 -23.50 -27.37 25.86
N SER A 601 -23.39 -27.33 27.19
CA SER A 601 -24.42 -26.77 28.06
C SER A 601 -24.55 -25.26 27.88
N GLY A 602 -23.42 -24.53 27.80
CA GLY A 602 -23.41 -23.08 27.58
C GLY A 602 -23.97 -22.67 26.20
N TYR A 603 -23.68 -23.45 25.16
CA TYR A 603 -24.23 -23.23 23.82
C TYR A 603 -25.76 -23.44 23.77
N VAL A 604 -26.26 -24.50 24.41
CA VAL A 604 -27.71 -24.74 24.45
C VAL A 604 -28.43 -23.67 25.29
N LEU A 605 -27.82 -23.20 26.38
CA LEU A 605 -28.36 -22.12 27.21
C LEU A 605 -28.46 -20.80 26.44
N THR A 606 -27.42 -20.43 25.68
CA THR A 606 -27.42 -19.23 24.83
C THR A 606 -28.45 -19.33 23.71
N GLN A 607 -28.66 -20.51 23.12
CA GLN A 607 -29.72 -20.65 22.13
C GLN A 607 -31.13 -20.52 22.73
N VAL A 608 -31.36 -21.07 23.94
CA VAL A 608 -32.63 -20.94 24.67
C VAL A 608 -32.88 -19.48 25.07
N ALA A 609 -31.87 -18.78 25.59
CA ALA A 609 -31.97 -17.37 25.96
C ALA A 609 -32.24 -16.47 24.76
N THR A 610 -31.56 -16.70 23.64
CA THR A 610 -31.77 -15.94 22.40
C THR A 610 -33.17 -16.20 21.84
N ALA A 611 -33.69 -17.44 21.93
CA ALA A 611 -35.05 -17.77 21.51
C ALA A 611 -36.13 -17.15 22.42
N LEU A 612 -35.88 -17.04 23.73
CA LEU A 612 -36.78 -16.35 24.66
C LEU A 612 -36.79 -14.84 24.45
N ARG A 613 -35.63 -14.23 24.16
CA ARG A 613 -35.53 -12.78 23.84
C ARG A 613 -36.23 -12.42 22.54
N ARG A 614 -36.26 -13.33 21.56
CA ARG A 614 -37.00 -13.15 20.29
C ARG A 614 -38.52 -13.39 20.42
N ARG A 615 -38.99 -13.84 21.58
CA ARG A 615 -40.41 -14.12 21.87
C ARG A 615 -41.09 -13.00 22.68
N ARG A 616 -40.29 -12.11 23.28
CA ARG A 616 -40.69 -10.82 23.84
C ARG A 616 -40.51 -9.76 22.77
#